data_AF-A0A820UJG2-F1
#
_entry.id   AF-A0A820UJG2-F1
#
_cell.length_a   1.000
_cell.length_b   1.000
_cell.length_c   1.000
_cell.angle_alpha   90.00
_cell.angle_beta   90.00
_cell.angle_gamma   90.00
#
_symmetry.space_group_name_H-M   'P 1'
#
loop_
_entity.id
_entity.type
_entity.pdbx_description
1 polymer ?
#
loop_
_entity_poly.entity_id
_entity_poly.type
_entity_poly.pdbx_seq_one_letter_code
_entity_poly.pdbx_strand_id
1 'polypeptide(L)'
;MLSADFTSGIFIDNFGSTSSHLPSSHKTILQAELNICQNIRFDFIVLWDSTAEIWENIQIAKSLGGTYPHIIFQNPLTKTAFQKSDVLIFVTGGEIDQDSVTKFASHTTGNLNKALTICIIVHSKPNNPSNINISVVAPLMVAPNVLCLFDDDETFYILSSKRSISRIYSSPNTLTDYQQLPTLKKDELFQNVIIYEHIKIPNDYINIRETEQEIVALDFEKFINTKYSNLITNIDHEE
;
A
#
# COMPACT_ATOMS: atom_id res chain seq x y z
N MET A 1 -15.53 -9.50 -5.82
CA MET A 1 -16.23 -8.58 -6.77
C MET A 1 -16.50 -7.30 -5.99
N LEU A 2 -15.86 -6.21 -6.37
CA LEU A 2 -15.92 -4.97 -5.61
C LEU A 2 -17.20 -4.20 -6.02
N SER A 3 -18.11 -3.95 -5.08
CA SER A 3 -19.51 -3.56 -5.38
C SER A 3 -19.87 -2.13 -4.94
N ALA A 4 -18.93 -1.20 -5.04
CA ALA A 4 -19.13 0.25 -4.89
C ALA A 4 -18.27 0.98 -5.93
N ASP A 5 -18.50 2.27 -6.20
CA ASP A 5 -17.60 3.10 -7.02
C ASP A 5 -16.33 3.44 -6.20
N PHE A 6 -15.44 2.47 -6.00
CA PHE A 6 -14.11 2.71 -5.44
C PHE A 6 -13.13 2.92 -6.59
N THR A 7 -12.16 3.81 -6.38
CA THR A 7 -11.07 4.00 -7.34
C THR A 7 -9.88 3.13 -6.96
N SER A 8 -9.36 2.36 -7.90
CA SER A 8 -8.23 1.46 -7.70
C SER A 8 -7.02 1.90 -8.53
N GLY A 9 -5.86 1.97 -7.88
CA GLY A 9 -4.61 2.32 -8.53
C GLY A 9 -3.55 1.27 -8.26
N ILE A 10 -2.91 0.78 -9.32
CA ILE A 10 -1.73 -0.08 -9.22
C ILE A 10 -0.47 0.70 -9.61
N PHE A 11 0.57 0.57 -8.79
CA PHE A 11 1.84 1.29 -8.90
C PHE A 11 2.95 0.26 -8.97
N ILE A 12 3.54 0.11 -10.15
CA ILE A 12 4.46 -0.96 -10.46
C ILE A 12 5.84 -0.36 -10.65
N ASP A 13 6.78 -0.85 -9.85
CA ASP A 13 8.20 -0.62 -10.05
C ASP A 13 8.61 -1.19 -11.41
N ASN A 14 9.02 -0.32 -12.31
CA ASN A 14 9.51 -0.67 -13.64
C ASN A 14 11.04 -0.86 -13.61
N PHE A 15 11.68 -0.82 -12.43
CA PHE A 15 13.10 -1.09 -12.30
C PHE A 15 13.46 -2.51 -12.74
N GLY A 16 12.55 -3.47 -12.51
CA GLY A 16 12.76 -4.92 -12.52
C GLY A 16 13.99 -5.31 -13.32
N SER A 17 15.09 -5.59 -12.61
CA SER A 17 16.39 -5.88 -13.22
C SER A 17 16.19 -6.88 -14.35
N THR A 18 16.41 -6.39 -15.57
CA THR A 18 16.13 -7.14 -16.80
C THR A 18 17.02 -8.38 -16.93
N SER A 19 18.01 -8.51 -16.05
CA SER A 19 18.93 -9.64 -15.93
C SER A 19 18.67 -10.55 -14.73
N SER A 20 17.90 -10.12 -13.72
CA SER A 20 17.51 -10.98 -12.59
C SER A 20 16.24 -11.74 -12.93
N HIS A 21 16.31 -13.06 -12.79
CA HIS A 21 15.25 -13.98 -13.15
C HIS A 21 14.70 -14.66 -11.91
N LEU A 22 13.40 -14.92 -11.90
CA LEU A 22 12.80 -15.79 -10.90
C LEU A 22 13.19 -17.24 -11.21
N PRO A 23 13.81 -17.97 -10.26
CA PRO A 23 14.34 -19.31 -10.51
C PRO A 23 13.27 -20.32 -10.97
N SER A 24 12.03 -20.15 -10.51
CA SER A 24 10.89 -21.02 -10.76
C SER A 24 10.39 -20.97 -12.20
N SER A 25 10.42 -19.81 -12.85
CA SER A 25 9.74 -19.60 -14.13
C SER A 25 10.61 -19.03 -15.25
N HIS A 26 11.87 -18.73 -14.98
CA HIS A 26 12.76 -18.03 -15.91
C HIS A 26 12.21 -16.69 -16.42
N LYS A 27 11.17 -16.14 -15.80
CA LYS A 27 10.69 -14.78 -16.09
C LYS A 27 11.61 -13.77 -15.43
N THR A 28 11.79 -12.62 -16.06
CA THR A 28 12.40 -11.48 -15.37
C THR A 28 11.47 -11.00 -14.26
N ILE A 29 12.03 -10.34 -13.24
CA ILE A 29 11.22 -9.73 -12.17
C ILE A 29 10.17 -8.79 -12.78
N LEU A 30 10.55 -7.95 -13.74
CA LEU A 30 9.63 -7.06 -14.45
C LEU A 30 8.46 -7.82 -15.11
N GLN A 31 8.73 -8.96 -15.77
CA GLN A 31 7.66 -9.75 -16.37
C GLN A 31 6.70 -10.30 -15.31
N ALA A 32 7.21 -10.74 -14.15
CA ALA A 32 6.37 -11.21 -13.06
C ALA A 32 5.54 -10.06 -12.45
N GLU A 33 6.13 -8.88 -12.25
CA GLU A 33 5.44 -7.67 -11.78
C GLU A 33 4.30 -7.25 -12.72
N LEU A 34 4.54 -7.25 -14.03
CA LEU A 34 3.51 -6.93 -15.03
C LEU A 34 2.43 -8.02 -15.13
N ASN A 35 2.79 -9.30 -14.91
CA ASN A 35 1.84 -10.41 -14.93
C ASN A 35 0.82 -10.33 -13.78
N ILE A 36 1.18 -9.78 -12.62
CA ILE A 36 0.23 -9.54 -11.51
C ILE A 36 -0.96 -8.70 -11.99
N CYS A 37 -0.73 -7.82 -12.96
CA CYS A 37 -1.72 -6.88 -13.46
C CYS A 37 -2.57 -7.47 -14.58
N GLN A 38 -2.19 -8.63 -15.10
CA GLN A 38 -2.96 -9.30 -16.16
C GLN A 38 -4.25 -9.83 -15.55
N ASN A 39 -5.38 -9.50 -16.18
CA ASN A 39 -6.73 -9.94 -15.80
C ASN A 39 -7.40 -9.18 -14.64
N ILE A 40 -6.77 -8.14 -14.10
CA ILE A 40 -7.42 -7.26 -13.12
C ILE A 40 -7.58 -5.87 -13.73
N ARG A 41 -8.79 -5.33 -13.64
CA ARG A 41 -9.09 -3.97 -14.07
C ARG A 41 -8.76 -3.00 -12.95
N PHE A 42 -7.95 -2.00 -13.27
CA PHE A 42 -7.64 -0.86 -12.41
C PHE A 42 -8.07 0.43 -13.08
N ASP A 43 -8.37 1.46 -12.29
CA ASP A 43 -8.67 2.80 -12.80
C ASP A 43 -7.40 3.56 -13.20
N PHE A 44 -6.30 3.29 -12.47
CA PHE A 44 -4.98 3.81 -12.78
C PHE A 44 -3.94 2.69 -12.76
N ILE A 45 -3.07 2.69 -13.77
CA ILE A 45 -1.83 1.94 -13.77
C ILE A 45 -0.71 2.97 -13.84
N VAL A 46 0.18 2.96 -12.86
CA VAL A 46 1.34 3.85 -12.80
C VAL A 46 2.59 2.98 -12.85
N LEU A 47 3.42 3.22 -13.86
CA LEU A 47 4.77 2.66 -13.90
C LEU A 47 5.73 3.70 -13.33
N TRP A 48 6.66 3.26 -12.49
CA TRP A 48 7.64 4.16 -11.88
C TRP A 48 9.02 3.51 -11.77
N ASP A 49 10.07 4.28 -11.98
CA ASP A 49 11.48 3.91 -11.78
C ASP A 49 12.27 5.17 -11.38
N SER A 50 13.00 5.77 -12.32
CA SER A 50 13.53 7.14 -12.28
C SER A 50 12.55 8.19 -12.80
N THR A 51 11.52 7.78 -13.55
CA THR A 51 10.35 8.60 -13.88
C THR A 51 9.08 7.95 -13.34
N ALA A 52 7.93 8.62 -13.44
CA ALA A 52 6.64 8.03 -13.11
C ALA A 52 5.58 8.51 -14.10
N GLU A 53 4.83 7.59 -14.69
CA GLU A 53 3.85 7.88 -15.75
C GLU A 53 2.58 7.05 -15.57
N ILE A 54 1.43 7.63 -15.94
CA ILE A 54 0.18 6.87 -16.08
C ILE A 54 0.28 6.09 -17.38
N TRP A 55 -0.04 4.80 -17.30
CA TRP A 55 0.17 3.86 -18.38
C TRP A 55 -1.15 3.23 -18.82
N GLU A 56 -1.43 3.24 -20.12
CA GLU A 56 -2.67 2.70 -20.68
C GLU A 56 -2.52 1.26 -21.22
N ASN A 57 -1.29 0.81 -21.53
CA ASN A 57 -1.04 -0.52 -22.12
C ASN A 57 0.22 -1.22 -21.58
N ILE A 58 0.05 -2.15 -20.65
CA ILE A 58 1.09 -2.91 -19.90
C ILE A 58 2.19 -3.57 -20.79
N GLN A 59 1.98 -3.76 -22.09
CA GLN A 59 2.86 -4.59 -22.93
C GLN A 59 4.21 -3.96 -23.37
N ILE A 60 4.47 -2.67 -23.14
CA ILE A 60 5.64 -1.95 -23.71
C ILE A 60 6.51 -1.27 -22.63
N ALA A 61 6.50 -1.78 -21.40
CA ALA A 61 7.36 -1.23 -20.35
C ALA A 61 8.84 -1.54 -20.62
N LYS A 62 9.70 -0.52 -20.53
CA LYS A 62 11.16 -0.65 -20.56
C LYS A 62 11.73 0.01 -19.32
N SER A 63 12.53 -0.73 -18.55
CA SER A 63 13.23 -0.19 -17.38
C SER A 63 14.19 0.92 -17.80
N LEU A 64 14.09 2.08 -17.15
CA LEU A 64 15.06 3.18 -17.27
C LEU A 64 16.14 3.12 -16.17
N GLY A 65 16.02 2.18 -15.23
CA GLY A 65 16.93 2.01 -14.10
C GLY A 65 16.61 2.88 -12.89
N GLY A 66 17.04 2.42 -11.71
CA GLY A 66 16.76 3.01 -10.41
C GLY A 66 15.38 2.65 -9.83
N THR A 67 15.26 2.68 -8.50
CA THR A 67 14.01 2.47 -7.77
C THR A 67 13.77 3.71 -6.89
N TYR A 68 12.96 4.65 -7.38
CA TYR A 68 12.72 5.92 -6.70
C TYR A 68 11.23 6.20 -6.49
N PRO A 69 10.58 5.57 -5.48
CA PRO A 69 9.13 5.67 -5.31
C PRO A 69 8.63 7.09 -5.03
N HIS A 70 9.50 7.99 -4.55
CA HIS A 70 9.17 9.41 -4.37
C HIS A 70 8.87 10.15 -5.69
N ILE A 71 9.34 9.66 -6.83
CA ILE A 71 9.08 10.26 -8.16
C ILE A 71 7.59 10.23 -8.53
N ILE A 72 6.82 9.26 -7.99
CA ILE A 72 5.35 9.19 -8.12
C ILE A 72 4.70 10.52 -7.70
N PHE A 73 5.27 11.22 -6.73
CA PHE A 73 4.72 12.48 -6.21
C PHE A 73 5.26 13.73 -6.91
N GLN A 74 6.27 13.60 -7.76
CA GLN A 74 6.83 14.70 -8.55
C GLN A 74 6.05 14.93 -9.84
N ASN A 75 5.46 13.89 -10.43
CA ASN A 75 4.54 14.03 -11.55
C ASN A 75 3.10 14.30 -11.03
N PRO A 76 2.45 15.42 -11.41
CA PRO A 76 1.11 15.77 -10.96
C PRO A 76 0.03 14.72 -11.28
N LEU A 77 0.16 14.01 -12.40
CA LEU A 77 -0.82 13.01 -12.84
C LEU A 77 -0.74 11.76 -11.96
N THR A 78 0.46 11.22 -11.75
CA THR A 78 0.67 10.04 -10.91
C THR A 78 0.40 10.33 -9.43
N LYS A 79 0.73 11.54 -8.96
CA LYS A 79 0.33 12.02 -7.64
C LYS A 79 -1.19 12.02 -7.48
N THR A 80 -1.90 12.56 -8.47
CA THR A 80 -3.36 12.60 -8.47
C THR A 80 -3.95 11.20 -8.47
N ALA A 81 -3.41 10.28 -9.28
CA ALA A 81 -3.80 8.87 -9.28
C ALA A 81 -3.63 8.24 -7.88
N PHE A 82 -2.48 8.47 -7.24
CA PHE A 82 -2.20 7.97 -5.90
C PHE A 82 -3.22 8.51 -4.88
N GLN A 83 -3.51 9.81 -4.93
CA GLN A 83 -4.44 10.46 -4.00
C GLN A 83 -5.90 10.01 -4.20
N LYS A 84 -6.33 9.85 -5.46
CA LYS A 84 -7.69 9.43 -5.80
C LYS A 84 -7.96 7.97 -5.47
N SER A 85 -6.96 7.10 -5.57
CA SER A 85 -7.09 5.67 -5.26
C SER A 85 -7.60 5.45 -3.84
N ASP A 86 -8.67 4.67 -3.70
CA ASP A 86 -9.19 4.09 -2.46
C ASP A 86 -8.52 2.76 -2.16
N VAL A 87 -8.25 1.98 -3.21
CA VAL A 87 -7.46 0.74 -3.16
C VAL A 87 -6.12 1.02 -3.82
N LEU A 88 -5.05 0.92 -3.04
CA LEU A 88 -3.68 1.11 -3.50
C LEU A 88 -2.99 -0.25 -3.61
N ILE A 89 -2.53 -0.62 -4.80
CA ILE A 89 -1.69 -1.80 -4.99
C ILE A 89 -0.30 -1.33 -5.39
N PHE A 90 0.71 -1.73 -4.65
CA PHE A 90 2.08 -1.30 -4.84
C PHE A 90 2.96 -2.53 -5.07
N VAL A 91 3.51 -2.65 -6.28
CA VAL A 91 4.30 -3.79 -6.74
C VAL A 91 5.74 -3.37 -6.91
N THR A 92 6.70 -4.13 -6.38
CA THR A 92 8.12 -3.77 -6.44
C THR A 92 9.06 -4.96 -6.27
N GLY A 93 10.29 -4.83 -6.80
CA GLY A 93 11.42 -5.72 -6.53
C GLY A 93 11.93 -5.69 -5.08
N GLY A 94 11.59 -4.64 -4.32
CA GLY A 94 11.81 -4.59 -2.88
C GLY A 94 13.26 -4.34 -2.45
N GLU A 95 13.84 -3.19 -2.79
CA GLU A 95 15.01 -2.64 -2.07
C GLU A 95 15.25 -1.17 -2.43
N ILE A 96 15.38 -0.30 -1.42
CA ILE A 96 15.87 1.07 -1.54
C ILE A 96 16.69 1.45 -0.30
N ASP A 97 17.55 2.45 -0.47
CA ASP A 97 18.32 3.03 0.64
C ASP A 97 17.47 3.86 1.61
N GLN A 98 18.04 4.15 2.78
CA GLN A 98 17.37 4.89 3.87
C GLN A 98 16.95 6.31 3.44
N ASP A 99 17.72 6.98 2.59
CA ASP A 99 17.40 8.32 2.11
C ASP A 99 16.14 8.30 1.24
N SER A 100 16.03 7.29 0.38
CA SER A 100 14.88 7.05 -0.49
C SER A 100 13.64 6.65 0.32
N VAL A 101 13.80 5.82 1.37
CA VAL A 101 12.72 5.51 2.32
C VAL A 101 12.19 6.79 2.96
N THR A 102 13.10 7.65 3.45
CA THR A 102 12.74 8.89 4.15
C THR A 102 12.02 9.87 3.22
N LYS A 103 12.51 10.03 1.99
CA LYS A 103 11.86 10.86 0.95
C LYS A 103 10.48 10.32 0.59
N PHE A 104 10.33 9.01 0.43
CA PHE A 104 9.03 8.44 0.11
C PHE A 104 8.04 8.61 1.27
N ALA A 105 8.48 8.36 2.50
CA ALA A 105 7.68 8.53 3.71
C ALA A 105 7.12 9.95 3.89
N SER A 106 7.93 10.98 3.61
CA SER A 106 7.49 12.37 3.72
C SER A 106 6.35 12.72 2.75
N HIS A 107 6.32 12.09 1.57
CA HIS A 107 5.25 12.27 0.59
C HIS A 107 4.01 11.43 0.89
N THR A 108 4.18 10.22 1.46
CA THR A 108 3.04 9.35 1.81
C THR A 108 2.30 9.83 3.05
N THR A 109 2.97 10.58 3.94
CA THR A 109 2.34 11.13 5.16
C THR A 109 1.11 11.96 4.80
N GLY A 110 -0.04 11.64 5.40
CA GLY A 110 -1.34 12.27 5.10
C GLY A 110 -2.03 11.80 3.81
N ASN A 111 -1.43 10.89 3.03
CA ASN A 111 -2.02 10.34 1.80
C ASN A 111 -2.39 8.85 1.90
N LEU A 112 -2.22 8.24 3.07
CA LEU A 112 -2.44 6.80 3.32
C LEU A 112 -3.81 6.46 3.92
N ASN A 113 -4.76 7.41 3.92
CA ASN A 113 -6.14 7.13 4.27
C ASN A 113 -6.84 6.38 3.11
N LYS A 114 -6.49 5.11 2.97
CA LYS A 114 -6.94 4.18 1.93
C LYS A 114 -7.88 3.14 2.53
N ALA A 115 -8.85 2.69 1.75
CA ALA A 115 -9.72 1.57 2.11
C ALA A 115 -8.87 0.31 2.31
N LEU A 116 -7.93 0.09 1.38
CA LEU A 116 -7.01 -1.04 1.39
C LEU A 116 -5.71 -0.68 0.67
N THR A 117 -4.58 -1.00 1.31
CA THR A 117 -3.26 -0.96 0.69
C THR A 117 -2.71 -2.39 0.58
N ILE A 118 -2.39 -2.83 -0.64
CA ILE A 118 -1.76 -4.12 -0.92
C ILE A 118 -0.34 -3.85 -1.40
N CYS A 119 0.65 -4.33 -0.66
CA CYS A 119 2.05 -4.27 -1.01
C CYS A 119 2.49 -5.64 -1.52
N ILE A 120 3.03 -5.72 -2.74
CA ILE A 120 3.48 -6.97 -3.35
C ILE A 120 4.96 -6.83 -3.67
N ILE A 121 5.78 -7.67 -3.04
CA ILE A 121 7.21 -7.74 -3.27
C ILE A 121 7.50 -8.91 -4.19
N VAL A 122 8.04 -8.64 -5.37
CA VAL A 122 8.37 -9.65 -6.38
C VAL A 122 9.88 -9.78 -6.45
N HIS A 123 10.43 -10.86 -5.90
CA HIS A 123 11.88 -11.05 -5.91
C HIS A 123 12.24 -12.53 -5.93
N SER A 124 13.50 -12.84 -6.24
CA SER A 124 14.04 -14.18 -6.01
C SER A 124 13.89 -14.57 -4.54
N LYS A 125 13.27 -15.72 -4.29
CA LYS A 125 12.99 -16.26 -2.95
C LYS A 125 14.27 -16.43 -2.13
N PRO A 126 14.52 -15.60 -1.08
CA PRO A 126 15.65 -15.82 -0.20
C PRO A 126 15.46 -17.10 0.62
N ASN A 127 16.54 -17.66 1.16
CA ASN A 127 16.48 -18.89 1.96
C ASN A 127 15.62 -18.78 3.23
N ASN A 128 15.50 -17.57 3.78
CA ASN A 128 14.69 -17.28 4.96
C ASN A 128 13.78 -16.09 4.66
N PRO A 129 12.46 -16.17 4.93
CA PRO A 129 11.55 -15.06 4.70
C PRO A 129 11.87 -13.80 5.53
N SER A 130 12.59 -13.91 6.66
CA SER A 130 13.08 -12.74 7.41
C SER A 130 14.03 -11.86 6.61
N ASN A 131 14.63 -12.39 5.54
CA ASN A 131 15.59 -11.68 4.70
C ASN A 131 14.92 -10.98 3.51
N ILE A 132 13.60 -11.05 3.38
CA ILE A 132 12.88 -10.29 2.36
C ILE A 132 12.98 -8.81 2.72
N ASN A 133 13.58 -8.04 1.82
CA ASN A 133 13.73 -6.61 2.00
C ASN A 133 12.41 -5.91 1.66
N ILE A 134 11.86 -5.18 2.63
CA ILE A 134 10.57 -4.48 2.51
C ILE A 134 10.73 -2.96 2.45
N SER A 135 11.95 -2.44 2.30
CA SER A 135 12.28 -1.00 2.42
C SER A 135 11.41 -0.11 1.53
N VAL A 136 11.14 -0.52 0.28
CA VAL A 136 10.27 0.22 -0.63
C VAL A 136 8.86 0.39 -0.08
N VAL A 137 8.28 -0.68 0.48
CA VAL A 137 6.90 -0.69 0.94
C VAL A 137 6.76 -0.26 2.41
N ALA A 138 7.86 -0.15 3.16
CA ALA A 138 7.85 0.19 4.57
C ALA A 138 7.07 1.48 4.90
N PRO A 139 7.19 2.58 4.12
CA PRO A 139 6.36 3.77 4.35
C PRO A 139 4.85 3.53 4.21
N LEU A 140 4.45 2.62 3.31
CA LEU A 140 3.04 2.28 3.07
C LEU A 140 2.46 1.40 4.19
N MET A 141 3.31 0.70 4.94
CA MET A 141 2.88 -0.16 6.06
C MET A 141 2.24 0.61 7.21
N VAL A 142 2.29 1.94 7.22
CA VAL A 142 1.62 2.81 8.20
C VAL A 142 0.12 2.94 7.91
N ALA A 143 -0.34 2.60 6.70
CA ALA A 143 -1.75 2.61 6.36
C ALA A 143 -2.58 1.69 7.29
N PRO A 144 -3.88 1.99 7.50
CA PRO A 144 -4.69 1.27 8.48
C PRO A 144 -4.94 -0.19 8.06
N ASN A 145 -5.42 -0.41 6.84
CA ASN A 145 -5.71 -1.73 6.29
C ASN A 145 -4.63 -2.06 5.27
N VAL A 146 -3.69 -2.93 5.67
CA VAL A 146 -2.54 -3.30 4.84
C VAL A 146 -2.45 -4.81 4.69
N LEU A 147 -2.23 -5.27 3.46
CA LEU A 147 -1.80 -6.62 3.14
C LEU A 147 -0.42 -6.56 2.48
N CYS A 148 0.58 -7.21 3.06
CA CYS A 148 1.93 -7.29 2.50
C CYS A 148 2.20 -8.72 2.07
N LEU A 149 2.53 -8.88 0.79
CA LEU A 149 2.73 -10.16 0.10
C LEU A 149 4.13 -10.25 -0.46
N PHE A 150 4.66 -11.46 -0.50
CA PHE A 150 5.82 -11.83 -1.29
C PHE A 150 5.39 -12.77 -2.42
N ASP A 151 5.82 -12.51 -3.64
CA ASP A 151 5.52 -13.32 -4.83
C ASP A 151 6.80 -14.02 -5.33
N ASP A 152 6.77 -15.35 -5.41
CA ASP A 152 7.83 -16.17 -6.02
C ASP A 152 7.49 -16.63 -7.46
N ASP A 153 6.54 -15.94 -8.09
CA ASP A 153 5.85 -16.24 -9.35
C ASP A 153 4.75 -17.30 -9.26
N GLU A 154 4.85 -18.25 -8.33
CA GLU A 154 3.87 -19.33 -8.19
C GLU A 154 2.80 -19.00 -7.15
N THR A 155 3.23 -18.49 -5.99
CA THR A 155 2.37 -18.31 -4.82
C THR A 155 2.65 -16.98 -4.15
N PHE A 156 1.60 -16.32 -3.66
CA PHE A 156 1.76 -15.21 -2.73
C PHE A 156 1.91 -15.75 -1.31
N TYR A 157 2.98 -15.37 -0.62
CA TYR A 157 3.16 -15.58 0.81
C TYR A 157 2.75 -14.32 1.55
N ILE A 158 1.90 -14.45 2.56
CA ILE A 158 1.47 -13.33 3.39
C ILE A 158 2.58 -13.04 4.41
N LEU A 159 3.24 -11.88 4.27
CA LEU A 159 4.26 -11.41 5.21
C LEU A 159 3.65 -10.68 6.39
N SER A 160 2.58 -9.91 6.15
CA SER A 160 1.87 -9.18 7.19
C SER A 160 0.48 -8.79 6.73
N SER A 161 -0.48 -8.79 7.65
CA SER A 161 -1.79 -8.18 7.44
C SER A 161 -2.22 -7.38 8.67
N LYS A 162 -2.95 -6.28 8.46
CA LYS A 162 -3.34 -5.34 9.54
C LYS A 162 -4.83 -5.03 9.54
N ARG A 163 -5.40 -4.89 10.74
CA ARG A 163 -6.80 -4.51 10.98
C ARG A 163 -7.79 -5.43 10.27
N SER A 164 -8.82 -4.91 9.61
CA SER A 164 -9.94 -5.70 9.10
C SER A 164 -9.50 -6.72 8.05
N ILE A 165 -8.42 -6.45 7.31
CA ILE A 165 -7.89 -7.37 6.30
C ILE A 165 -7.30 -8.65 6.93
N SER A 166 -6.86 -8.61 8.19
CA SER A 166 -6.24 -9.77 8.86
C SER A 166 -7.22 -10.90 9.18
N ARG A 167 -8.54 -10.60 9.11
CA ARG A 167 -9.62 -11.57 9.24
C ARG A 167 -9.79 -12.45 8.01
N ILE A 168 -9.44 -11.91 6.84
CA ILE A 168 -9.50 -12.60 5.55
C ILE A 168 -8.15 -13.27 5.27
N TYR A 169 -7.06 -12.54 5.52
CA TYR A 169 -5.70 -12.98 5.27
C TYR A 169 -4.92 -12.93 6.58
N SER A 170 -4.77 -14.06 7.27
CA SER A 170 -4.11 -14.07 8.59
C SER A 170 -2.64 -13.66 8.51
N SER A 171 -2.19 -12.81 9.43
CA SER A 171 -0.78 -12.44 9.55
C SER A 171 0.00 -13.59 10.19
N PRO A 172 1.19 -13.95 9.70
CA PRO A 172 2.04 -14.93 10.38
C PRO A 172 2.53 -14.40 11.73
N ASN A 173 2.78 -15.32 12.68
CA ASN A 173 3.37 -14.98 13.97
C ASN A 173 4.90 -14.80 13.90
N THR A 174 5.55 -15.49 12.96
CA THR A 174 7.00 -15.44 12.74
C THR A 174 7.31 -15.50 11.24
N LEU A 175 8.43 -14.90 10.85
CA LEU A 175 8.97 -14.95 9.47
C LEU A 175 10.24 -15.81 9.46
N THR A 176 10.13 -17.06 9.89
CA THR A 176 11.29 -17.97 10.03
C THR A 176 11.35 -19.05 8.95
N ASP A 177 10.21 -19.47 8.41
CA ASP A 177 10.11 -20.55 7.43
C ASP A 177 8.90 -20.32 6.51
N TYR A 178 9.10 -20.45 5.19
CA TYR A 178 8.03 -20.34 4.20
C TYR A 178 6.93 -21.39 4.38
N GLN A 179 7.25 -22.58 4.89
CA GLN A 179 6.24 -23.63 5.10
C GLN A 179 5.19 -23.25 6.16
N GLN A 180 5.54 -22.29 7.02
CA GLN A 180 4.66 -21.80 8.09
C GLN A 180 3.93 -20.51 7.69
N LEU A 181 4.28 -19.92 6.54
CA LEU A 181 3.64 -18.69 6.08
C LEU A 181 2.28 -19.02 5.45
N PRO A 182 1.22 -18.27 5.79
CA PRO A 182 -0.04 -18.33 5.07
C PRO A 182 0.18 -17.98 3.59
N THR A 183 -0.41 -18.78 2.71
CA THR A 183 -0.29 -18.61 1.25
C THR A 183 -1.63 -18.23 0.64
N LEU A 184 -1.56 -17.54 -0.49
CA LEU A 184 -2.70 -17.11 -1.28
C LEU A 184 -2.42 -17.37 -2.75
N LYS A 185 -3.38 -17.98 -3.46
CA LYS A 185 -3.25 -18.15 -4.91
C LYS A 185 -3.47 -16.80 -5.60
N LYS A 186 -2.78 -16.56 -6.71
CA LYS A 186 -2.85 -15.28 -7.43
C LYS A 186 -4.27 -14.89 -7.80
N ASP A 187 -5.04 -15.86 -8.32
CA ASP A 187 -6.42 -15.64 -8.74
C ASP A 187 -7.36 -15.29 -7.58
N GLU A 188 -7.00 -15.62 -6.33
CA GLU A 188 -7.85 -15.43 -5.15
C GLU A 188 -7.72 -14.03 -4.52
N LEU A 189 -6.65 -13.27 -4.84
CA LEU A 189 -6.28 -12.01 -4.16
C LEU A 189 -7.41 -10.97 -4.09
N PHE A 190 -8.28 -10.95 -5.11
CA PHE A 190 -9.40 -10.00 -5.22
C PHE A 190 -10.78 -10.68 -5.21
N GLN A 191 -10.83 -12.01 -5.05
CA GLN A 191 -12.11 -12.74 -5.04
C GLN A 191 -12.82 -12.60 -3.69
N ASN A 192 -12.05 -12.65 -2.60
CA ASN A 192 -12.58 -12.72 -1.24
C ASN A 192 -12.70 -11.36 -0.53
N VAL A 193 -12.24 -10.28 -1.17
CA VAL A 193 -12.32 -8.93 -0.60
C VAL A 193 -13.56 -8.22 -1.13
N ILE A 194 -14.46 -7.88 -0.23
CA ILE A 194 -15.59 -6.98 -0.51
C ILE A 194 -15.28 -5.65 0.18
N ILE A 195 -15.20 -4.59 -0.62
CA ILE A 195 -15.00 -3.23 -0.13
C ILE A 195 -16.35 -2.53 -0.21
N TYR A 196 -16.87 -2.17 0.96
CA TYR A 196 -18.06 -1.32 1.08
C TYR A 196 -17.67 0.15 0.90
N GLU A 197 -18.67 1.03 0.83
CA GLU A 197 -18.47 2.48 0.67
C GLU A 197 -17.39 3.01 1.63
N HIS A 198 -16.30 3.53 1.05
CA HIS A 198 -15.16 4.02 1.81
C HIS A 198 -15.36 5.50 2.15
N ILE A 199 -15.63 5.79 3.42
CA ILE A 199 -15.70 7.16 3.91
C ILE A 199 -14.28 7.65 4.21
N LYS A 200 -13.73 8.50 3.35
CA LYS A 200 -12.44 9.17 3.61
C LYS A 200 -12.60 10.12 4.80
N ILE A 201 -11.96 9.77 5.91
CA ILE A 201 -11.74 10.70 7.02
C ILE A 201 -10.97 11.95 6.49
N PRO A 202 -11.49 13.17 6.67
CA PRO A 202 -10.77 14.39 6.30
C PRO A 202 -9.42 14.52 7.00
N ASN A 203 -8.44 15.17 6.36
CA ASN A 203 -7.06 15.24 6.87
C ASN A 203 -6.91 16.03 8.18
N ASP A 204 -7.87 16.89 8.51
CA ASP A 204 -7.98 17.69 9.72
C ASP A 204 -8.63 16.92 10.90
N TYR A 205 -8.98 15.65 10.69
CA TYR A 205 -9.59 14.81 11.71
C TYR A 205 -8.57 13.80 12.26
N ILE A 206 -8.50 13.70 13.59
CA ILE A 206 -7.67 12.72 14.30
C ILE A 206 -8.53 11.51 14.63
N ASN A 207 -8.22 10.35 14.07
CA ASN A 207 -8.91 9.11 14.41
C ASN A 207 -8.63 8.74 15.89
N ILE A 208 -9.66 8.78 16.73
CA ILE A 208 -9.59 8.42 18.16
C ILE A 208 -9.80 6.92 18.33
N ARG A 209 -10.81 6.38 17.63
CA ARG A 209 -11.22 4.98 17.72
C ARG A 209 -11.90 4.57 16.43
N GLU A 210 -11.58 3.39 15.95
CA GLU A 210 -12.23 2.78 14.80
C GLU A 210 -12.68 1.37 15.17
N THR A 211 -13.97 1.10 14.96
CA THR A 211 -14.59 -0.21 15.14
C THR A 211 -15.16 -0.68 13.81
N GLU A 212 -15.77 -1.87 13.79
CA GLU A 212 -16.45 -2.39 12.61
C GLU A 212 -17.66 -1.56 12.17
N GLN A 213 -18.23 -0.78 13.09
CA GLN A 213 -19.53 -0.12 12.91
C GLN A 213 -19.40 1.41 12.87
N GLU A 214 -18.31 1.95 13.40
CA GLU A 214 -18.13 3.39 13.52
C GLU A 214 -16.65 3.79 13.51
N ILE A 215 -16.41 4.99 12.98
CA ILE A 215 -15.17 5.73 13.13
C ILE A 215 -15.48 6.92 14.06
N VAL A 216 -14.80 6.98 15.19
CA VAL A 216 -14.80 8.12 16.10
C VAL A 216 -13.54 8.94 15.80
N ALA A 217 -13.73 10.13 15.25
CA ALA A 217 -12.65 11.04 14.94
C ALA A 217 -12.87 12.40 15.60
N LEU A 218 -11.78 13.02 16.05
CA LEU A 218 -11.73 14.38 16.59
C LEU A 218 -11.49 15.35 15.43
N ASP A 219 -12.41 16.27 15.20
CA ASP A 219 -12.13 17.45 14.36
C ASP A 219 -11.10 18.32 15.10
N PHE A 220 -9.85 18.34 14.62
CA PHE A 220 -8.75 19.01 15.32
C PHE A 220 -8.95 20.51 15.37
N GLU A 221 -9.42 21.10 14.26
CA GLU A 221 -9.73 22.53 14.17
C GLU A 221 -10.83 22.90 15.15
N LYS A 222 -11.94 22.15 15.19
CA LYS A 222 -12.99 22.40 16.20
C LYS A 222 -12.45 22.24 17.61
N PHE A 223 -11.67 21.19 17.89
CA PHE A 223 -11.13 20.92 19.22
C PHE A 223 -10.24 22.07 19.73
N ILE A 224 -9.29 22.54 18.93
CA ILE A 224 -8.42 23.66 19.29
C ILE A 224 -9.23 24.95 19.43
N ASN A 225 -10.21 25.16 18.56
CA ASN A 225 -11.09 26.33 18.61
C ASN A 225 -12.22 26.23 19.66
N THR A 226 -12.34 25.12 20.40
CA THR A 226 -13.35 24.96 21.46
C THR A 226 -13.01 25.80 22.71
N LYS A 227 -11.83 26.44 22.76
CA LYS A 227 -11.32 27.15 23.95
C LYS A 227 -11.45 28.68 23.91
N TYR A 228 -12.63 29.21 23.54
CA TYR A 228 -12.97 30.61 23.86
C TYR A 228 -14.38 30.89 24.38
N SER A 229 -15.29 29.91 24.51
CA SER A 229 -16.67 30.22 24.95
C SER A 229 -17.10 29.63 26.29
N ASN A 230 -16.65 28.45 26.74
CA ASN A 230 -17.34 27.78 27.87
C ASN A 230 -16.46 27.08 28.93
N LEU A 231 -15.16 27.38 29.05
CA LEU A 231 -14.29 26.67 30.02
C LEU A 231 -13.71 27.54 31.16
N ILE A 232 -14.03 28.84 31.24
CA ILE A 232 -13.67 29.68 32.39
C ILE A 232 -14.82 30.66 32.71
N THR A 233 -15.94 30.13 33.19
CA THR A 233 -16.86 30.90 34.04
C THR A 233 -17.30 29.97 35.16
N ASN A 234 -17.09 30.43 36.39
CA ASN A 234 -17.42 29.79 37.66
C ASN A 234 -16.36 28.81 38.18
N ILE A 235 -15.17 29.35 38.45
CA ILE A 235 -14.59 29.09 39.77
C ILE A 235 -15.21 30.16 40.67
N ASP A 236 -16.34 29.82 41.29
CA ASP A 236 -16.90 30.64 42.37
C ASP A 236 -15.88 30.62 43.52
N HIS A 237 -15.36 31.81 43.82
CA HIS A 237 -14.79 32.10 45.11
C HIS A 237 -15.95 32.14 46.10
N GLU A 238 -16.09 31.12 46.95
CA GLU A 238 -16.73 31.28 48.24
C GLU A 238 -15.71 30.99 49.33
N GLU A 239 -15.66 31.95 50.27
CA GLU A 239 -14.71 32.13 51.38
C GLU A 239 -14.74 31.02 52.43
#